data_AF-A0A329SHF5-F1
#
_entry.id   AF-A0A329SHF5-F1
#
_cell.length_a   1.000
_cell.length_b   1.000
_cell.length_c   1.000
_cell.angle_alpha   90.00
_cell.angle_beta   90.00
_cell.angle_gamma   90.00
#
_symmetry.space_group_name_H-M   'P 1'
#
loop_
_entity.id
_entity.type
_entity.pdbx_description
1 polymer ?
#
loop_
_entity_poly.entity_id
_entity_poly.type
_entity_poly.pdbx_seq_one_letter_code
_entity_poly.pdbx_strand_id
1 'polypeptide(L)'
;MREAVLTPEDEQYLTLLEDRRDQHFTTAPLLSGFRVLTLFSYEDLNGRTDKFVIGANAECANIGGATCAERAAMAQLQLLPVRRVRKIYIVSDSPQCLTPGTLCREFLLSSPLVEENTPFVSRAAKCQPCVTTLAELYPFPSLYDRVPRSQVLPFARKFCSQFATELQQESENVTPFVKLQLSRMAPDEKEVYLKALAATEKDARDDLFPLRYAAGTRFSDGEVRVTWQHKTLEYGSSLDAVSKLIPFVEAKQNSVNPQFLMQVDQFGILHAPFARARAYFFEFGFFDVPALVHDAKGELHRVPIDILVADSPDCIAASTAAVQ
;
A
#
# COMPACT_ATOMS: atom_id res chain seq x y z
N MET A 1 -7.90 11.70 9.78
CA MET A 1 -8.61 10.92 10.82
C MET A 1 -9.79 11.73 11.36
N ARG A 2 -10.84 11.06 11.85
CA ARG A 2 -12.01 11.70 12.48
C ARG A 2 -12.05 11.37 13.97
N GLU A 3 -12.66 12.22 14.80
CA GLU A 3 -12.92 11.89 16.21
C GLU A 3 -13.85 10.67 16.31
N ALA A 4 -13.54 9.74 17.21
CA ALA A 4 -14.32 8.53 17.43
C ALA A 4 -15.32 8.70 18.57
N VAL A 5 -16.58 8.38 18.31
CA VAL A 5 -17.59 8.19 19.37
C VAL A 5 -17.49 6.75 19.84
N LEU A 6 -16.89 6.55 21.02
CA LEU A 6 -16.64 5.21 21.56
C LEU A 6 -17.92 4.58 22.10
N THR A 7 -18.18 3.34 21.67
CA THR A 7 -19.19 2.47 22.28
C THR A 7 -18.62 1.79 23.54
N PRO A 8 -19.46 1.20 24.40
CA PRO A 8 -18.96 0.41 25.54
C PRO A 8 -18.03 -0.74 25.14
N GLU A 9 -18.25 -1.36 23.98
CA GLU A 9 -17.36 -2.39 23.42
C GLU A 9 -15.99 -1.79 23.04
N ASP A 10 -15.98 -0.59 22.44
CA ASP A 10 -14.74 0.09 22.08
C ASP A 10 -13.91 0.43 23.32
N GLU A 11 -14.56 0.95 24.37
CA GLU A 11 -13.91 1.26 25.65
C GLU A 11 -13.31 0.01 26.29
N GLN A 12 -14.04 -1.11 26.28
CA GLN A 12 -13.56 -2.38 26.81
C GLN A 12 -12.30 -2.85 26.08
N TYR A 13 -12.30 -2.84 24.74
CA TYR A 13 -11.16 -3.35 23.96
C TYR A 13 -9.95 -2.43 23.98
N LEU A 14 -10.14 -1.10 23.98
CA LEU A 14 -9.03 -0.17 24.12
C LEU A 14 -8.37 -0.28 25.50
N THR A 15 -9.18 -0.43 26.56
CA THR A 15 -8.66 -0.57 27.93
C THR A 15 -7.92 -1.89 28.09
N LEU A 16 -8.48 -2.98 27.55
CA LEU A 16 -7.79 -4.27 27.50
C LEU A 16 -6.43 -4.18 26.79
N LEU A 17 -6.35 -3.44 25.68
CA LEU A 17 -5.11 -3.24 24.94
C LEU A 17 -4.07 -2.44 25.72
N GLU A 18 -4.49 -1.37 26.40
CA GLU A 18 -3.62 -0.57 27.27
C GLU A 18 -3.09 -1.39 28.45
N ASP A 19 -3.97 -2.13 29.13
CA ASP A 19 -3.56 -3.06 30.20
C ASP A 19 -2.56 -4.10 29.69
N ARG A 20 -2.77 -4.63 28.48
CA ARG A 20 -1.83 -5.56 27.84
C ARG A 20 -0.49 -4.92 27.53
N ARG A 21 -0.48 -3.70 27.01
CA ARG A 21 0.74 -2.94 26.77
C ARG A 21 1.50 -2.75 28.07
N ASP A 22 0.83 -2.28 29.13
CA ASP A 22 1.48 -1.81 30.34
C ASP A 22 1.87 -2.94 31.31
N GLN A 23 1.13 -4.05 31.31
CA GLN A 23 1.37 -5.17 32.25
C GLN A 23 2.05 -6.38 31.60
N HIS A 24 1.91 -6.57 30.29
CA HIS A 24 2.37 -7.80 29.62
C HIS A 24 3.40 -7.57 28.51
N PHE A 25 3.35 -6.44 27.82
CA PHE A 25 4.37 -6.04 26.85
C PHE A 25 5.30 -4.98 27.46
N THR A 26 5.96 -5.36 28.56
CA THR A 26 6.71 -4.43 29.41
C THR A 26 8.03 -3.97 28.81
N THR A 27 8.53 -4.66 27.78
CA THR A 27 9.79 -4.34 27.11
C THR A 27 9.50 -3.89 25.70
N ALA A 28 9.86 -2.65 25.39
CA ALA A 28 9.76 -2.13 24.04
C ALA A 28 10.74 -2.84 23.09
N PRO A 29 10.38 -3.04 21.81
CA PRO A 29 11.31 -3.52 20.79
C PRO A 29 12.60 -2.67 20.71
N LEU A 30 13.72 -3.34 20.44
CA LEU A 30 15.05 -2.77 20.62
C LEU A 30 15.39 -1.62 19.66
N LEU A 31 14.89 -1.63 18.42
CA LEU A 31 15.30 -0.64 17.42
C LEU A 31 14.49 0.65 17.55
N SER A 32 13.17 0.52 17.74
CA SER A 32 12.30 1.69 17.90
C SER A 32 12.23 2.21 19.33
N GLY A 33 12.45 1.36 20.33
CA GLY A 33 12.12 1.68 21.73
C GLY A 33 10.63 1.95 21.93
N PHE A 34 9.77 1.44 21.04
CA PHE A 34 8.38 1.88 20.90
C PHE A 34 7.40 0.70 20.80
N ARG A 35 6.43 0.64 21.71
CA ARG A 35 5.41 -0.43 21.72
C ARG A 35 4.17 -0.02 20.94
N VAL A 36 3.68 -0.94 20.13
CA VAL A 36 2.38 -0.88 19.45
C VAL A 36 1.67 -2.19 19.67
N LEU A 37 0.40 -2.13 20.08
CA LEU A 37 -0.49 -3.28 20.07
C LEU A 37 -1.68 -3.00 19.16
N THR A 38 -2.19 -4.07 18.55
CA THR A 38 -3.41 -4.01 17.75
C THR A 38 -4.33 -5.16 18.12
N LEU A 39 -5.61 -4.86 18.33
CA LEU A 39 -6.66 -5.86 18.58
C LEU A 39 -7.60 -5.91 17.39
N PHE A 40 -7.86 -7.11 16.88
CA PHE A 40 -8.83 -7.35 15.82
C PHE A 40 -10.05 -8.01 16.44
N SER A 41 -11.16 -7.27 16.53
CA SER A 41 -12.46 -7.86 16.89
C SER A 41 -13.07 -8.50 15.65
N TYR A 42 -13.61 -9.69 15.77
CA TYR A 42 -14.10 -10.43 14.61
C TYR A 42 -15.40 -11.18 14.89
N GLU A 43 -16.12 -11.46 13.81
CA GLU A 43 -17.25 -12.38 13.79
C GLU A 43 -16.74 -13.77 13.40
N ASP A 44 -17.00 -14.79 14.22
CA ASP A 44 -16.65 -16.16 13.87
C ASP A 44 -17.66 -16.80 12.90
N LEU A 45 -17.38 -17.99 12.38
CA LEU A 45 -18.28 -18.68 11.44
C LEU A 45 -19.66 -19.04 12.04
N ASN A 46 -19.82 -18.99 13.36
CA ASN A 46 -21.10 -19.20 14.05
C ASN A 46 -21.83 -17.88 14.35
N GLY A 47 -21.30 -16.75 13.89
CA GLY A 47 -21.88 -15.41 14.11
C GLY A 47 -21.59 -14.83 15.50
N ARG A 48 -20.68 -15.42 16.30
CA ARG A 48 -20.30 -14.85 17.60
C ARG A 48 -19.34 -13.69 17.41
N THR A 49 -19.52 -12.65 18.21
CA THR A 49 -18.87 -11.34 18.04
C THR A 49 -18.01 -10.90 19.23
N ASP A 50 -17.95 -11.72 20.28
CA ASP A 50 -17.15 -11.54 21.51
C ASP A 50 -15.67 -11.97 21.34
N LYS A 51 -15.23 -12.21 20.11
CA LYS A 51 -13.93 -12.79 19.80
C LYS A 51 -12.96 -11.75 19.27
N PHE A 52 -11.70 -11.91 19.66
CA PHE A 52 -10.62 -11.05 19.22
C PHE A 52 -9.27 -11.75 19.21
N VAL A 53 -8.31 -11.18 18.49
CA VAL A 53 -6.88 -11.50 18.62
C VAL A 53 -6.09 -10.22 18.87
N ILE A 54 -4.91 -10.34 19.48
CA ILE A 54 -4.02 -9.21 19.77
C ILE A 54 -2.66 -9.49 19.11
N GLY A 55 -2.15 -8.53 18.35
CA GLY A 55 -0.79 -8.49 17.84
C GLY A 55 0.03 -7.39 18.51
N ALA A 56 1.34 -7.58 18.54
CA ALA A 56 2.32 -6.59 19.00
C ALA A 56 3.42 -6.43 17.94
N ASN A 57 4.05 -5.26 17.86
CA ASN A 57 5.17 -5.06 16.96
C ASN A 57 6.41 -5.85 17.40
N ALA A 58 7.14 -6.38 16.44
CA ALA A 58 8.37 -7.13 16.64
C ALA A 58 9.40 -6.73 15.57
N GLU A 59 10.67 -6.67 15.94
CA GLU A 59 11.73 -6.11 15.11
C GLU A 59 12.88 -7.10 14.95
N CYS A 60 13.56 -7.01 13.82
CA CYS A 60 14.79 -7.74 13.56
C CYS A 60 15.84 -6.79 12.99
N ALA A 61 17.11 -7.22 12.94
CA ALA A 61 18.24 -6.34 12.60
C ALA A 61 18.08 -5.62 11.24
N ASN A 62 17.43 -6.26 10.27
CA ASN A 62 17.00 -5.60 9.05
C ASN A 62 15.60 -5.01 9.27
N ILE A 63 15.47 -3.69 9.33
CA ILE A 63 14.20 -3.00 9.58
C ILE A 63 13.11 -3.38 8.57
N GLY A 64 13.47 -3.72 7.33
CA GLY A 64 12.52 -4.19 6.32
C GLY A 64 11.87 -5.54 6.64
N GLY A 65 12.45 -6.31 7.56
CA GLY A 65 11.92 -7.57 8.09
C GLY A 65 11.12 -7.41 9.39
N ALA A 66 11.02 -6.19 9.95
CA ALA A 66 10.19 -5.95 11.12
C ALA A 66 8.70 -6.24 10.82
N THR A 67 7.95 -6.63 11.84
CA THR A 67 6.53 -6.95 11.78
C THR A 67 5.76 -5.99 12.67
N CYS A 68 4.84 -5.24 12.07
CA CYS A 68 3.97 -4.33 12.81
C CYS A 68 2.86 -5.11 13.54
N ALA A 69 2.25 -4.49 14.54
CA ALA A 69 1.24 -5.12 15.38
C ALA A 69 0.02 -5.62 14.59
N GLU A 70 -0.39 -4.92 13.54
CA GLU A 70 -1.52 -5.30 12.69
C GLU A 70 -1.22 -6.58 11.90
N ARG A 71 0.00 -6.69 11.35
CA ARG A 71 0.44 -7.89 10.63
C ARG A 71 0.58 -9.08 11.57
N ALA A 72 1.05 -8.86 12.80
CA ALA A 72 1.12 -9.89 13.83
C ALA A 72 -0.28 -10.40 14.25
N ALA A 73 -1.27 -9.51 14.37
CA ALA A 73 -2.65 -9.89 14.66
C ALA A 73 -3.28 -10.64 13.49
N MET A 74 -3.10 -10.15 12.26
CA MET A 74 -3.63 -10.79 11.05
C MET A 74 -3.06 -12.20 10.85
N ALA A 75 -1.77 -12.41 11.13
CA ALA A 75 -1.16 -13.74 11.03
C ALA A 75 -1.83 -14.76 11.96
N GLN A 76 -2.29 -14.34 13.15
CA GLN A 76 -3.05 -15.21 14.05
C GLN A 76 -4.45 -15.51 13.50
N LEU A 77 -5.14 -14.51 12.92
CA LEU A 77 -6.48 -14.70 12.36
C LEU A 77 -6.53 -15.77 11.26
N GLN A 78 -5.44 -15.94 10.49
CA GLN A 78 -5.37 -16.94 9.41
C GLN A 78 -5.59 -18.39 9.89
N LEU A 79 -5.42 -18.64 11.19
CA LEU A 79 -5.55 -19.97 11.79
C LEU A 79 -6.90 -20.18 12.50
N LEU A 80 -7.79 -19.18 12.45
CA LEU A 80 -9.04 -19.18 13.21
C LEU A 80 -10.26 -19.24 12.28
N PRO A 81 -11.41 -19.77 12.73
CA PRO A 81 -12.65 -19.81 11.96
C PRO A 81 -13.32 -18.43 11.94
N VAL A 82 -12.71 -17.50 11.21
CA VAL A 82 -13.11 -16.10 11.13
C VAL A 82 -14.00 -15.90 9.91
N ARG A 83 -15.17 -15.28 10.11
CA ARG A 83 -16.02 -14.83 9.01
C ARG A 83 -15.55 -13.49 8.45
N ARG A 84 -15.34 -12.51 9.33
CA ARG A 84 -14.86 -11.17 8.99
C ARG A 84 -14.36 -10.43 10.23
N VAL A 85 -13.48 -9.46 10.01
CA VAL A 85 -13.06 -8.48 11.01
C VAL A 85 -14.13 -7.40 11.12
N ARG A 86 -14.53 -7.06 12.35
CA ARG A 86 -15.55 -6.04 12.63
C ARG A 86 -14.94 -4.66 12.85
N LYS A 87 -13.91 -4.59 13.68
CA LYS A 87 -13.16 -3.37 14.03
C LYS A 87 -11.73 -3.73 14.42
N ILE A 88 -10.81 -2.81 14.15
CA ILE A 88 -9.39 -2.91 14.48
C ILE A 88 -9.06 -1.80 15.48
N TYR A 89 -8.43 -2.12 16.60
CA TYR A 89 -8.09 -1.18 17.66
C TYR A 89 -6.59 -1.04 17.78
N ILE A 90 -6.07 0.18 17.92
CA ILE A 90 -4.64 0.46 18.00
C ILE A 90 -4.34 1.28 19.25
N VAL A 91 -3.34 0.82 20.01
CA VAL A 91 -2.74 1.58 21.11
C VAL A 91 -1.22 1.54 20.97
N SER A 92 -0.55 2.59 21.42
CA SER A 92 0.91 2.66 21.36
C SER A 92 1.49 3.52 22.48
N ASP A 93 2.82 3.62 22.54
CA ASP A 93 3.50 4.57 23.42
C ASP A 93 3.45 6.02 22.90
N SER A 94 2.93 6.26 21.68
CA SER A 94 2.86 7.62 21.12
C SER A 94 1.92 8.48 21.98
N PRO A 95 2.22 9.77 22.19
CA PRO A 95 1.25 10.68 22.77
C PRO A 95 0.03 10.90 21.88
N GLN A 96 0.14 10.64 20.57
CA GLN A 96 -0.91 10.87 19.57
C GLN A 96 -1.37 9.56 18.94
N CYS A 97 -2.58 9.61 18.42
CA CYS A 97 -3.27 8.50 17.81
C CYS A 97 -2.54 8.09 16.51
N LEU A 98 -2.11 6.84 16.42
CA LEU A 98 -1.42 6.31 15.24
C LEU A 98 -2.40 5.67 14.25
N THR A 99 -2.00 5.63 12.99
CA THR A 99 -2.63 4.80 11.97
C THR A 99 -1.67 3.68 11.55
N PRO A 100 -2.16 2.60 10.93
CA PRO A 100 -1.26 1.60 10.35
C PRO A 100 -0.30 2.23 9.34
N GLY A 101 0.95 1.78 9.33
CA GLY A 101 1.91 2.15 8.29
C GLY A 101 1.46 1.66 6.91
N THR A 102 1.96 2.26 5.82
CA THR A 102 1.53 1.93 4.44
C THR A 102 1.62 0.44 4.13
N LEU A 103 2.67 -0.25 4.59
CA LEU A 103 2.84 -1.70 4.42
C LEU A 103 1.71 -2.50 5.08
N CYS A 104 1.25 -2.07 6.27
CA CYS A 104 0.10 -2.68 6.91
C CYS A 104 -1.19 -2.36 6.16
N ARG A 105 -1.36 -1.13 5.68
CA ARG A 105 -2.54 -0.74 4.91
C ARG A 105 -2.72 -1.62 3.68
N GLU A 106 -1.66 -1.77 2.87
CA GLU A 106 -1.64 -2.65 1.70
C GLU A 106 -1.90 -4.11 2.08
N PHE A 107 -1.16 -4.64 3.06
CA PHE A 107 -1.31 -6.03 3.50
C PHE A 107 -2.71 -6.37 4.00
N LEU A 108 -3.32 -5.49 4.80
CA LEU A 108 -4.66 -5.70 5.33
C LEU A 108 -5.71 -5.62 4.24
N LEU A 109 -5.52 -4.74 3.25
CA LEU A 109 -6.47 -4.56 2.16
C LEU A 109 -6.56 -5.79 1.25
N SER A 110 -5.45 -6.48 1.03
CA SER A 110 -5.40 -7.75 0.28
C SER A 110 -6.04 -8.93 1.03
N SER A 111 -6.41 -8.77 2.32
CA SER A 111 -7.11 -9.81 3.07
C SER A 111 -8.62 -9.80 2.77
N PRO A 112 -9.24 -10.96 2.48
CA PRO A 112 -10.70 -11.03 2.34
C PRO A 112 -11.45 -10.86 3.67
N LEU A 113 -10.73 -10.91 4.81
CA LEU A 113 -11.32 -10.78 6.14
C LEU A 113 -11.55 -9.32 6.55
N VAL A 114 -10.91 -8.36 5.88
CA VAL A 114 -10.97 -6.94 6.23
C VAL A 114 -11.62 -6.20 5.08
N GLU A 115 -12.74 -5.52 5.32
CA GLU A 115 -13.37 -4.64 4.33
C GLU A 115 -12.68 -3.28 4.28
N GLU A 116 -12.75 -2.58 3.14
CA GLU A 116 -12.19 -1.23 2.97
C GLU A 116 -12.70 -0.22 4.02
N ASN A 117 -13.96 -0.41 4.45
CA ASN A 117 -14.64 0.41 5.44
C ASN A 117 -14.54 -0.13 6.88
N THR A 118 -13.72 -1.17 7.11
CA THR A 118 -13.49 -1.67 8.47
C THR A 118 -12.93 -0.54 9.34
N PRO A 119 -13.56 -0.21 10.48
CA PRO A 119 -13.09 0.88 11.32
C PRO A 119 -11.77 0.55 12.02
N PHE A 120 -10.84 1.48 11.97
CA PHE A 120 -9.61 1.53 12.77
C PHE A 120 -9.83 2.54 13.87
N VAL A 121 -9.94 2.08 15.11
CA VAL A 121 -10.15 2.92 16.29
C VAL A 121 -8.83 3.01 17.06
N SER A 122 -8.32 4.22 17.26
CA SER A 122 -7.02 4.44 17.89
C SER A 122 -7.17 5.33 19.12
N ARG A 123 -6.45 5.02 20.19
CA ARG A 123 -6.40 5.83 21.41
C ARG A 123 -4.96 6.07 21.82
N ALA A 124 -4.69 7.29 22.29
CA ALA A 124 -3.40 7.67 22.85
C ALA A 124 -3.55 8.69 23.98
N ALA A 125 -2.48 8.95 24.72
CA ALA A 125 -2.54 9.70 25.98
C ALA A 125 -2.84 11.21 25.83
N LYS A 126 -2.54 11.81 24.68
CA LYS A 126 -2.68 13.26 24.43
C LYS A 126 -3.57 13.60 23.21
N CYS A 127 -4.37 12.65 22.71
CA CYS A 127 -5.40 12.89 21.68
C CYS A 127 -6.76 12.38 22.16
N GLN A 128 -7.84 12.94 21.61
CA GLN A 128 -9.12 12.24 21.63
C GLN A 128 -9.01 10.96 20.78
N PRO A 129 -9.72 9.88 21.14
CA PRO A 129 -9.80 8.69 20.31
C PRO A 129 -10.19 9.03 18.86
N CYS A 130 -9.53 8.39 17.91
CA CYS A 130 -9.69 8.65 16.48
C CYS A 130 -10.21 7.41 15.75
N VAL A 131 -10.97 7.63 14.68
CA VAL A 131 -11.44 6.59 13.76
C VAL A 131 -11.06 6.90 12.32
N THR A 132 -10.69 5.85 11.58
CA THR A 132 -10.44 5.91 10.13
C THR A 132 -10.69 4.55 9.46
N THR A 133 -10.47 4.42 8.15
CA THR A 133 -10.67 3.19 7.36
C THR A 133 -9.56 2.98 6.33
N LEU A 134 -9.44 1.78 5.75
CA LEU A 134 -8.49 1.56 4.65
C LEU A 134 -8.86 2.36 3.39
N ALA A 135 -10.15 2.57 3.14
CA ALA A 135 -10.63 3.42 2.05
C ALA A 135 -10.09 4.86 2.15
N GLU A 136 -10.02 5.39 3.39
CA GLU A 136 -9.46 6.71 3.66
C GLU A 136 -7.91 6.67 3.63
N LEU A 137 -7.30 5.59 4.11
CA LEU A 137 -5.84 5.54 4.36
C LEU A 137 -5.00 5.06 3.16
N TYR A 138 -5.57 4.33 2.21
CA TYR A 138 -4.84 3.70 1.10
C TYR A 138 -5.60 3.85 -0.23
N PRO A 139 -5.71 5.09 -0.75
CA PRO A 139 -6.43 5.35 -1.98
C PRO A 139 -5.69 4.73 -3.17
N PHE A 140 -6.44 4.45 -4.24
CA PHE A 140 -5.94 3.73 -5.42
C PHE A 140 -5.22 2.42 -5.07
N PRO A 141 -5.90 1.48 -4.41
CA PRO A 141 -5.32 0.17 -4.15
C PRO A 141 -5.11 -0.63 -5.44
N SER A 142 -4.40 -1.75 -5.34
CA SER A 142 -4.18 -2.60 -6.51
C SER A 142 -5.52 -3.19 -6.97
N LEU A 143 -5.79 -3.13 -8.27
CA LEU A 143 -6.94 -3.81 -8.87
C LEU A 143 -6.93 -5.33 -8.65
N TYR A 144 -5.78 -5.86 -8.21
CA TYR A 144 -5.55 -7.29 -7.99
C TYR A 144 -5.57 -7.71 -6.52
N ASP A 145 -5.78 -6.80 -5.56
CA ASP A 145 -5.60 -7.07 -4.12
C ASP A 145 -6.39 -8.29 -3.60
N ARG A 146 -7.56 -8.56 -4.19
CA ARG A 146 -8.44 -9.68 -3.80
C ARG A 146 -8.69 -10.67 -4.93
N VAL A 147 -7.84 -10.64 -5.95
CA VAL A 147 -7.94 -11.55 -7.09
C VAL A 147 -7.05 -12.76 -6.84
N PRO A 148 -7.60 -13.98 -6.75
CA PRO A 148 -6.79 -15.18 -6.56
C PRO A 148 -5.74 -15.32 -7.67
N ARG A 149 -4.58 -15.89 -7.34
CA ARG A 149 -3.49 -16.14 -8.29
C ARG A 149 -3.97 -16.82 -9.58
N SER A 150 -4.88 -17.78 -9.49
CA SER A 150 -5.43 -18.51 -10.65
C SER A 150 -6.32 -17.65 -11.55
N GLN A 151 -6.83 -16.53 -11.05
CA GLN A 151 -7.78 -15.66 -11.75
C GLN A 151 -7.18 -14.32 -12.20
N VAL A 152 -5.94 -14.01 -11.78
CA VAL A 152 -5.35 -12.69 -11.99
C VAL A 152 -5.16 -12.33 -13.47
N LEU A 153 -4.70 -13.27 -14.31
CA LEU A 153 -4.57 -13.02 -15.75
C LEU A 153 -5.93 -12.96 -16.47
N PRO A 154 -6.88 -13.90 -16.23
CA PRO A 154 -8.25 -13.75 -16.75
C PRO A 154 -8.91 -12.42 -16.37
N PHE A 155 -8.75 -11.98 -15.13
CA PHE A 155 -9.27 -10.71 -14.63
C PHE A 155 -8.68 -9.53 -15.41
N ALA A 156 -7.34 -9.45 -15.53
CA ALA A 156 -6.67 -8.36 -16.25
C ALA A 156 -7.09 -8.27 -17.72
N ARG A 157 -7.17 -9.42 -18.40
CA ARG A 157 -7.63 -9.49 -19.81
C ARG A 157 -9.07 -9.01 -19.94
N LYS A 158 -9.96 -9.45 -19.02
CA LYS A 158 -11.36 -9.01 -19.00
C LYS A 158 -11.44 -7.51 -18.77
N PHE A 159 -10.73 -6.97 -17.79
CA PHE A 159 -10.64 -5.54 -17.52
C PHE A 159 -10.23 -4.77 -18.78
N CYS A 160 -9.12 -5.13 -19.42
CA CYS A 160 -8.67 -4.45 -20.64
C CYS A 160 -9.68 -4.55 -21.80
N SER A 161 -10.34 -5.71 -21.95
CA SER A 161 -11.29 -5.93 -23.05
C SER A 161 -12.55 -5.08 -22.95
N GLN A 162 -12.94 -4.64 -21.74
CA GLN A 162 -14.10 -3.76 -21.53
C GLN A 162 -13.94 -2.39 -22.19
N PHE A 163 -12.71 -1.98 -22.47
CA PHE A 163 -12.37 -0.69 -23.09
C PHE A 163 -11.93 -0.84 -24.55
N ALA A 164 -11.93 -2.06 -25.09
CA ALA A 164 -11.46 -2.33 -26.46
C ALA A 164 -12.48 -1.92 -27.55
N THR A 165 -13.75 -1.73 -27.19
CA THR A 165 -14.83 -1.37 -28.13
C THR A 165 -14.71 0.05 -28.71
N GLU A 166 -13.85 0.92 -28.17
CA GLU A 166 -13.74 2.32 -28.58
C GLU A 166 -12.75 2.56 -29.75
N LEU A 167 -11.93 1.58 -30.15
CA LEU A 167 -10.85 1.79 -31.13
C LEU A 167 -10.71 0.61 -32.12
N GLN A 168 -11.49 0.62 -33.21
CA GLN A 168 -11.46 -0.36 -34.31
C GLN A 168 -10.39 -0.10 -35.39
N GLN A 169 -9.16 0.28 -35.02
CA GLN A 169 -8.08 0.35 -36.01
C GLN A 169 -6.89 -0.53 -35.63
N GLU A 170 -6.75 -1.60 -36.41
CA GLU A 170 -5.68 -2.58 -36.41
C GLU A 170 -4.35 -1.88 -36.76
N SER A 171 -3.48 -1.82 -35.76
CA SER A 171 -2.04 -1.66 -35.95
C SER A 171 -1.42 -2.74 -35.06
N GLU A 172 -0.51 -3.51 -35.64
CA GLU A 172 -0.23 -4.89 -35.21
C GLU A 172 0.54 -5.04 -33.88
N ASN A 173 0.97 -3.94 -33.25
CA ASN A 173 1.99 -4.03 -32.18
C ASN A 173 1.50 -3.68 -30.77
N VAL A 174 0.27 -3.18 -30.59
CA VAL A 174 -0.24 -2.77 -29.27
C VAL A 174 -1.72 -3.06 -29.11
N THR A 175 -2.12 -3.50 -27.90
CA THR A 175 -3.51 -3.85 -27.59
C THR A 175 -4.44 -2.62 -27.68
N PRO A 176 -5.76 -2.81 -27.92
CA PRO A 176 -6.72 -1.70 -27.92
C PRO A 176 -6.68 -0.87 -26.63
N PHE A 177 -6.53 -1.54 -25.48
CA PHE A 177 -6.37 -0.86 -24.19
C PHE A 177 -5.13 0.03 -24.17
N VAL A 178 -3.98 -0.47 -24.59
CA VAL A 178 -2.75 0.32 -24.70
C VAL A 178 -2.94 1.53 -25.62
N LYS A 179 -3.61 1.38 -26.76
CA LYS A 179 -3.91 2.50 -27.66
C LYS A 179 -4.77 3.58 -26.99
N LEU A 180 -5.79 3.17 -26.24
CA LEU A 180 -6.64 4.07 -25.46
C LEU A 180 -5.81 4.83 -24.42
N GLN A 181 -4.91 4.16 -23.71
CA GLN A 181 -4.09 4.84 -22.70
C GLN A 181 -3.10 5.82 -23.33
N LEU A 182 -2.48 5.44 -24.46
CA LEU A 182 -1.64 6.36 -25.23
C LEU A 182 -2.42 7.60 -25.67
N SER A 183 -3.69 7.49 -26.09
CA SER A 183 -4.46 8.69 -26.50
C SER A 183 -4.71 9.67 -25.35
N ARG A 184 -4.67 9.20 -24.10
CA ARG A 184 -4.87 9.97 -22.86
C ARG A 184 -3.57 10.51 -22.25
N MET A 185 -2.42 10.23 -22.86
CA MET A 185 -1.09 10.57 -22.35
C MET A 185 -0.45 11.74 -23.12
N ALA A 186 0.31 12.55 -22.39
CA ALA A 186 1.23 13.54 -22.95
C ALA A 186 2.37 12.85 -23.72
N PRO A 187 3.05 13.53 -24.67
CA PRO A 187 4.14 12.94 -25.45
C PRO A 187 5.25 12.29 -24.59
N ASP A 188 5.65 12.97 -23.51
CA ASP A 188 6.71 12.48 -22.62
C ASP A 188 6.24 11.27 -21.79
N GLU A 189 4.97 11.25 -21.37
CA GLU A 189 4.37 10.10 -20.67
C GLU A 189 4.32 8.86 -21.59
N LYS A 190 3.95 9.04 -22.87
CA LYS A 190 3.89 7.93 -23.86
C LYS A 190 5.24 7.24 -24.02
N GLU A 191 6.32 8.02 -24.10
CA GLU A 191 7.67 7.48 -24.25
C GLU A 191 8.05 6.59 -23.07
N VAL A 192 7.86 7.09 -21.85
CA VAL A 192 8.19 6.34 -20.63
C VAL A 192 7.28 5.13 -20.48
N TYR A 193 5.97 5.28 -20.77
CA TYR A 193 4.98 4.22 -20.68
C TYR A 193 5.31 3.04 -21.61
N LEU A 194 5.65 3.30 -22.87
CA LEU A 194 6.02 2.24 -23.81
C LEU A 194 7.31 1.53 -23.40
N LYS A 195 8.31 2.28 -22.92
CA LYS A 195 9.56 1.69 -22.40
C LYS A 195 9.33 0.85 -21.15
N ALA A 196 8.49 1.32 -20.23
CA ALA A 196 8.11 0.57 -19.03
C ALA A 196 7.30 -0.68 -19.38
N LEU A 197 6.30 -0.57 -20.24
CA LEU A 197 5.51 -1.72 -20.71
C LEU A 197 6.40 -2.81 -21.32
N ALA A 198 7.35 -2.44 -22.20
CA ALA A 198 8.31 -3.39 -22.75
C ALA A 198 9.22 -4.01 -21.68
N ALA A 199 9.59 -3.25 -20.64
CA ALA A 199 10.43 -3.77 -19.55
C ALA A 199 9.73 -4.81 -18.66
N THR A 200 8.38 -4.93 -18.71
CA THR A 200 7.66 -5.99 -17.99
C THR A 200 8.10 -7.39 -18.43
N GLU A 201 8.54 -7.56 -19.67
CA GLU A 201 9.02 -8.85 -20.21
C GLU A 201 10.32 -9.34 -19.53
N LYS A 202 11.06 -8.44 -18.88
CA LYS A 202 12.29 -8.78 -18.15
C LYS A 202 12.03 -9.51 -16.84
N ASP A 203 10.80 -9.46 -16.34
CA ASP A 203 10.37 -10.30 -15.23
C ASP A 203 9.93 -11.68 -15.75
N ALA A 204 10.82 -12.66 -15.63
CA ALA A 204 10.58 -14.02 -16.10
C ALA A 204 10.05 -14.98 -15.01
N ARG A 205 9.74 -14.48 -13.80
CA ARG A 205 9.41 -15.32 -12.63
C ARG A 205 7.91 -15.61 -12.46
N ASP A 206 7.26 -16.00 -13.56
CA ASP A 206 5.82 -16.35 -13.55
C ASP A 206 5.50 -17.59 -12.69
N ASP A 207 6.53 -18.41 -12.43
CA ASP A 207 6.49 -19.54 -11.49
C ASP A 207 6.15 -19.11 -10.05
N LEU A 208 6.56 -17.89 -9.66
CA LEU A 208 6.23 -17.32 -8.36
C LEU A 208 4.87 -16.63 -8.39
N PHE A 209 4.69 -15.70 -9.33
CA PHE A 209 3.44 -14.97 -9.52
C PHE A 209 3.36 -14.46 -10.96
N PRO A 210 2.22 -14.59 -11.66
CA PRO A 210 2.17 -14.38 -13.11
C PRO A 210 1.99 -12.90 -13.52
N LEU A 211 1.77 -11.97 -12.57
CA LEU A 211 1.84 -10.55 -12.88
C LEU A 211 3.28 -10.08 -12.94
N ARG A 212 3.54 -9.15 -13.86
CA ARG A 212 4.85 -8.56 -14.11
C ARG A 212 4.69 -7.06 -14.07
N TYR A 213 5.44 -6.39 -13.19
CA TYR A 213 5.40 -4.94 -13.09
C TYR A 213 6.70 -4.31 -13.57
N ALA A 214 6.57 -3.18 -14.23
CA ALA A 214 7.65 -2.28 -14.57
C ALA A 214 7.31 -0.87 -14.12
N ALA A 215 8.32 -0.03 -13.98
CA ALA A 215 8.13 1.35 -13.60
C ALA A 215 9.03 2.26 -14.44
N GLY A 216 8.61 3.50 -14.58
CA GLY A 216 9.39 4.50 -15.29
C GLY A 216 9.18 5.90 -14.74
N THR A 217 10.17 6.75 -15.02
CA THR A 217 10.13 8.18 -14.75
C THR A 217 10.90 8.92 -15.84
N ARG A 218 10.51 10.17 -16.09
CA ARG A 218 11.33 11.14 -16.83
C ARG A 218 11.80 12.20 -15.87
N PHE A 219 13.06 12.55 -15.97
CA PHE A 219 13.71 13.59 -15.20
C PHE A 219 13.65 14.94 -15.92
N SER A 220 13.74 16.04 -15.18
CA SER A 220 13.69 17.40 -15.74
C SER A 220 14.84 17.73 -16.70
N ASP A 221 15.93 16.95 -16.71
CA ASP A 221 17.03 17.02 -17.69
C ASP A 221 16.73 16.25 -18.99
N GLY A 222 15.55 15.66 -19.11
CA GLY A 222 15.11 14.84 -20.24
C GLY A 222 15.51 13.37 -20.15
N GLU A 223 16.24 12.95 -19.11
CA GLU A 223 16.62 11.56 -18.93
C GLU A 223 15.40 10.69 -18.62
N VAL A 224 15.28 9.54 -19.30
CA VAL A 224 14.26 8.54 -19.01
C VAL A 224 14.89 7.34 -18.32
N ARG A 225 14.32 6.93 -17.19
CA ARG A 225 14.70 5.70 -16.48
C ARG A 225 13.53 4.75 -16.37
N VAL A 226 13.82 3.47 -16.56
CA VAL A 226 12.87 2.38 -16.49
C VAL A 226 13.47 1.20 -15.74
N THR A 227 12.66 0.59 -14.88
CA THR A 227 12.98 -0.56 -14.04
C THR A 227 11.88 -1.60 -14.13
N TRP A 228 12.14 -2.79 -13.61
CA TRP A 228 11.16 -3.88 -13.53
C TRP A 228 11.29 -4.64 -12.22
N GLN A 229 10.20 -5.27 -11.81
CA GLN A 229 10.09 -6.04 -10.58
C GLN A 229 11.08 -7.21 -10.59
N HIS A 230 11.64 -7.52 -9.42
CA HIS A 230 12.37 -8.78 -9.20
C HIS A 230 11.64 -9.58 -8.13
N LYS A 231 10.98 -10.66 -8.55
CA LYS A 231 10.28 -11.57 -7.64
C LYS A 231 11.25 -12.58 -7.06
N THR A 232 11.19 -12.75 -5.74
CA THR A 232 11.96 -13.74 -4.98
C THR A 232 11.01 -14.73 -4.32
N LEU A 233 11.47 -15.98 -4.12
CA LEU A 233 10.69 -17.00 -3.42
C LEU A 233 10.39 -16.56 -1.98
N GLU A 234 11.37 -15.94 -1.33
CA GLU A 234 11.18 -15.20 -0.09
C GLU A 234 10.46 -13.88 -0.42
N TYR A 235 9.14 -13.84 -0.28
CA TYR A 235 8.31 -12.74 -0.80
C TYR A 235 8.74 -11.37 -0.29
N GLY A 236 9.13 -11.27 0.99
CA GLY A 236 9.61 -10.01 1.59
C GLY A 236 10.92 -9.46 0.99
N SER A 237 11.66 -10.30 0.26
CA SER A 237 12.89 -9.93 -0.45
C SER A 237 12.65 -9.49 -1.89
N SER A 238 11.40 -9.47 -2.36
CA SER A 238 11.09 -9.01 -3.71
C SER A 238 11.33 -7.50 -3.80
N LEU A 239 11.83 -7.06 -4.96
CA LEU A 239 12.03 -5.65 -5.24
C LEU A 239 10.95 -5.18 -6.21
N ASP A 240 10.08 -4.28 -5.75
CA ASP A 240 9.11 -3.66 -6.61
C ASP A 240 9.78 -2.71 -7.63
N ALA A 241 9.09 -2.48 -8.75
CA ALA A 241 9.66 -1.75 -9.86
C ALA A 241 9.92 -0.28 -9.50
N VAL A 242 9.00 0.38 -8.76
CA VAL A 242 9.13 1.79 -8.39
C VAL A 242 10.25 2.00 -7.38
N SER A 243 10.39 1.14 -6.36
CA SER A 243 11.49 1.23 -5.40
C SER A 243 12.87 1.12 -6.07
N LYS A 244 12.97 0.42 -7.20
CA LYS A 244 14.22 0.37 -7.97
C LYS A 244 14.55 1.66 -8.72
N LEU A 245 13.61 2.60 -8.83
CA LEU A 245 13.88 3.94 -9.36
C LEU A 245 14.57 4.83 -8.31
N ILE A 246 14.41 4.52 -7.02
CA ILE A 246 14.89 5.34 -5.90
C ILE A 246 16.36 5.72 -6.03
N PRO A 247 17.32 4.81 -6.29
CA PRO A 247 18.73 5.20 -6.39
C PRO A 247 19.01 6.22 -7.50
N PHE A 248 18.22 6.22 -8.59
CA PHE A 248 18.36 7.20 -9.67
C PHE A 248 17.77 8.56 -9.28
N VAL A 249 16.70 8.55 -8.48
CA VAL A 249 16.10 9.77 -7.92
C VAL A 249 17.05 10.39 -6.90
N GLU A 250 17.59 9.61 -5.97
CA GLU A 250 18.56 10.06 -4.96
C GLU A 250 19.84 10.63 -5.60
N ALA A 251 20.40 9.94 -6.60
CA ALA A 251 21.62 10.39 -7.29
C ALA A 251 21.48 11.75 -7.99
N LYS A 252 20.24 12.20 -8.24
CA LYS A 252 19.91 13.45 -8.92
C LYS A 252 19.28 14.49 -7.99
N GLN A 253 19.04 14.14 -6.73
CA GLN A 253 18.38 15.00 -5.74
C GLN A 253 19.08 16.37 -5.67
N ASN A 254 18.29 17.45 -5.59
CA ASN A 254 18.71 18.86 -5.62
C ASN A 254 19.13 19.45 -6.98
N SER A 255 19.30 18.61 -8.02
CA SER A 255 19.71 19.09 -9.36
C SER A 255 18.65 18.85 -10.42
N VAL A 256 17.97 17.70 -10.35
CA VAL A 256 17.04 17.23 -11.35
C VAL A 256 15.93 16.47 -10.63
N ASN A 257 14.68 16.83 -10.93
CA ASN A 257 13.52 16.23 -10.28
C ASN A 257 12.86 15.19 -11.21
N PRO A 258 12.32 14.08 -10.66
CA PRO A 258 11.40 13.24 -11.41
C PRO A 258 10.14 14.05 -11.74
N GLN A 259 9.72 14.05 -13.00
CA GLN A 259 8.53 14.78 -13.46
C GLN A 259 7.24 14.02 -13.16
N PHE A 260 7.32 12.70 -13.12
CA PHE A 260 6.22 11.80 -12.75
C PHE A 260 6.77 10.41 -12.42
N LEU A 261 5.94 9.58 -11.79
CA LEU A 261 6.15 8.15 -11.60
C LEU A 261 5.05 7.37 -12.31
N MET A 262 5.38 6.24 -12.91
CA MET A 262 4.40 5.29 -13.40
C MET A 262 4.83 3.87 -13.05
N GLN A 263 3.87 3.04 -12.66
CA GLN A 263 4.02 1.60 -12.54
C GLN A 263 3.01 0.95 -13.48
N VAL A 264 3.47 0.10 -14.39
CA VAL A 264 2.64 -0.54 -15.42
C VAL A 264 2.81 -2.05 -15.36
N ASP A 265 1.72 -2.79 -15.58
CA ASP A 265 1.78 -4.25 -15.75
C ASP A 265 1.88 -4.68 -17.22
N GLN A 266 2.01 -5.98 -17.48
CA GLN A 266 2.15 -6.52 -18.84
C GLN A 266 0.92 -6.30 -19.74
N PHE A 267 -0.21 -5.85 -19.20
CA PHE A 267 -1.42 -5.56 -19.95
C PHE A 267 -1.55 -4.07 -20.30
N GLY A 268 -0.65 -3.22 -19.80
CA GLY A 268 -0.69 -1.78 -19.95
C GLY A 268 -1.50 -1.07 -18.86
N ILE A 269 -1.91 -1.77 -17.80
CA ILE A 269 -2.66 -1.14 -16.71
C ILE A 269 -1.66 -0.42 -15.81
N LEU A 270 -1.93 0.86 -15.55
CA LEU A 270 -1.18 1.69 -14.62
C LEU A 270 -1.69 1.51 -13.20
N HIS A 271 -0.75 1.37 -12.28
CA HIS A 271 -0.99 1.13 -10.85
C HIS A 271 -0.33 2.24 -10.05
N ALA A 272 -0.95 2.60 -8.92
CA ALA A 272 -0.24 3.39 -7.92
C ALA A 272 0.99 2.61 -7.41
N PRO A 273 2.06 3.28 -6.95
CA PRO A 273 3.20 2.61 -6.34
C PRO A 273 2.77 1.69 -5.19
N PHE A 274 3.51 0.60 -4.95
CA PHE A 274 3.25 -0.23 -3.77
C PHE A 274 3.68 0.47 -2.49
N ALA A 275 3.22 -0.04 -1.35
CA ALA A 275 3.33 0.62 -0.05
C ALA A 275 4.75 1.08 0.32
N ARG A 276 5.78 0.30 -0.03
CA ARG A 276 7.19 0.63 0.22
C ARG A 276 7.62 1.89 -0.53
N ALA A 277 7.34 1.94 -1.83
CA ALA A 277 7.64 3.10 -2.65
C ALA A 277 6.82 4.32 -2.21
N ARG A 278 5.51 4.14 -1.91
CA ARG A 278 4.69 5.23 -1.37
C ARG A 278 5.28 5.84 -0.10
N ALA A 279 5.65 5.01 0.88
CA ALA A 279 6.29 5.47 2.11
C ALA A 279 7.58 6.22 1.79
N TYR A 280 8.48 5.64 0.98
CA TYR A 280 9.73 6.31 0.65
C TYR A 280 9.52 7.69 0.01
N PHE A 281 8.74 7.78 -1.07
CA PHE A 281 8.57 9.07 -1.75
C PHE A 281 7.89 10.10 -0.86
N PHE A 282 6.96 9.68 0.00
CA PHE A 282 6.34 10.55 0.99
C PHE A 282 7.33 11.02 2.05
N GLU A 283 8.03 10.10 2.73
CA GLU A 283 8.91 10.42 3.86
C GLU A 283 10.16 11.22 3.44
N PHE A 284 10.58 11.12 2.18
CA PHE A 284 11.73 11.85 1.63
C PHE A 284 11.33 13.11 0.84
N GLY A 285 10.10 13.60 1.01
CA GLY A 285 9.71 14.94 0.57
C GLY A 285 9.30 15.07 -0.91
N PHE A 286 9.00 13.96 -1.59
CA PHE A 286 8.56 13.98 -2.99
C PHE A 286 7.03 14.10 -3.15
N PHE A 287 6.41 14.89 -2.28
CA PHE A 287 4.95 15.03 -2.16
C PHE A 287 4.26 15.36 -3.48
N ASP A 288 4.79 16.34 -4.21
CA ASP A 288 4.19 16.88 -5.44
C ASP A 288 4.44 16.02 -6.69
N VAL A 289 5.26 14.97 -6.60
CA VAL A 289 5.59 14.15 -7.77
C VAL A 289 4.32 13.38 -8.19
N PRO A 290 3.78 13.59 -9.40
CA PRO A 290 2.56 12.92 -9.81
C PRO A 290 2.84 11.45 -10.14
N ALA A 291 2.02 10.55 -9.59
CA ALA A 291 1.91 9.17 -10.01
C ALA A 291 0.78 9.01 -11.03
N LEU A 292 1.07 8.38 -12.16
CA LEU A 292 0.05 8.00 -13.15
C LEU A 292 -0.58 6.67 -12.74
N VAL A 293 -1.90 6.65 -12.58
CA VAL A 293 -2.66 5.50 -12.07
C VAL A 293 -3.99 5.32 -12.79
N HIS A 294 -4.39 4.07 -13.03
CA HIS A 294 -5.77 3.76 -13.42
C HIS A 294 -6.63 3.50 -12.19
N ASP A 295 -7.86 4.02 -12.21
CA ASP A 295 -8.87 3.61 -11.25
C ASP A 295 -9.60 2.31 -11.66
N ALA A 296 -10.57 1.89 -10.86
CA ALA A 296 -11.40 0.71 -11.12
C ALA A 296 -12.27 0.82 -12.39
N LYS A 297 -12.40 2.02 -12.98
CA LYS A 297 -13.10 2.28 -14.24
C LYS A 297 -12.13 2.40 -15.41
N GLY A 298 -10.83 2.18 -15.21
CA GLY A 298 -9.81 2.32 -16.25
C GLY A 298 -9.57 3.76 -16.69
N GLU A 299 -9.97 4.75 -15.89
CA GLU A 299 -9.67 6.17 -16.13
C GLU A 299 -8.26 6.49 -15.66
N LEU A 300 -7.53 7.29 -16.45
CA LEU A 300 -6.15 7.69 -16.15
C LEU A 300 -6.12 8.96 -15.30
N HIS A 301 -5.56 8.83 -14.10
CA HIS A 301 -5.37 9.92 -13.15
C HIS A 301 -3.89 10.25 -12.99
N ARG A 302 -3.60 11.51 -12.64
CA ARG A 302 -2.27 12.01 -12.25
C ARG A 302 -2.39 12.50 -10.83
N VAL A 303 -1.97 11.66 -9.89
CA VAL A 303 -2.23 11.83 -8.47
C VAL A 303 -0.90 12.10 -7.77
N PRO A 304 -0.73 13.26 -7.10
CA PRO A 304 0.46 13.52 -6.29
C PRO A 304 0.69 12.43 -5.21
N ILE A 305 1.94 12.20 -4.84
CA ILE A 305 2.31 11.15 -3.86
C ILE A 305 1.67 11.41 -2.48
N ASP A 306 1.53 12.66 -2.06
CA ASP A 306 0.89 13.02 -0.78
C ASP A 306 -0.56 12.49 -0.68
N ILE A 307 -1.33 12.56 -1.77
CA ILE A 307 -2.68 12.01 -1.82
C ILE A 307 -2.68 10.49 -1.71
N LEU A 308 -1.62 9.82 -2.22
CA LEU A 308 -1.50 8.36 -2.16
C LEU A 308 -1.10 7.82 -0.78
N VAL A 309 -0.67 8.70 0.12
CA VAL A 309 -0.35 8.40 1.51
C VAL A 309 -1.16 9.35 2.39
N ALA A 310 -2.38 8.96 2.72
CA ALA A 310 -3.20 9.78 3.61
C ALA A 310 -2.46 10.04 4.93
N ASP A 311 -2.36 11.31 5.29
CA ASP A 311 -1.72 11.79 6.50
C ASP A 311 -2.37 11.13 7.73
N SER A 312 -1.54 10.40 8.48
CA SER A 312 -1.73 10.33 9.92
C SER A 312 -1.32 11.71 10.45
N PRO A 313 -2.16 12.43 11.19
CA PRO A 313 -1.84 13.73 11.79
C PRO A 313 -0.43 13.82 12.39
N ASP A 314 0.14 12.70 12.83
CA ASP A 314 1.53 12.61 13.28
C ASP A 314 2.16 11.28 12.86
N CYS A 315 2.23 11.00 11.54
CA CYS A 315 3.19 9.99 11.07
C CYS A 315 4.56 10.39 11.64
N ILE A 316 5.13 9.56 12.52
CA ILE A 316 6.45 9.79 13.13
C ILE A 316 7.49 10.18 12.06
N ALA A 317 7.32 9.68 10.84
CA ALA A 317 8.12 10.03 9.68
C ALA A 317 8.10 11.52 9.28
N ALA A 318 6.98 12.23 9.41
CA ALA A 318 6.90 13.67 9.13
C ALA A 318 7.70 14.50 10.14
N SER A 319 7.75 14.05 11.40
CA SER A 319 8.57 14.70 12.44
C SER A 319 10.07 14.45 12.28
N THR A 320 10.47 13.36 11.61
CA THR A 320 11.88 13.07 11.31
C THR A 320 12.37 13.68 9.99
N ALA A 321 11.48 13.87 9.01
CA ALA A 321 11.80 14.52 7.73
C ALA A 321 12.07 16.03 7.88
N ALA A 322 11.44 16.68 8.85
CA ALA A 322 11.64 18.11 9.14
C ALA A 322 12.98 18.43 9.84
N VAL A 323 13.83 17.42 10.09
CA VAL A 323 15.13 17.55 10.77
C VAL A 323 16.31 17.44 9.78
N GLN A 324 16.05 17.41 8.47
CA GLN A 324 17.09 17.47 7.42
C GLN A 324 17.07 18.79 6.67
#